data_AF-A0A1F5KI03-F1
#
_entry.id   AF-A0A1F5KI03-F1
#
_cell.length_a   1.000
_cell.length_b   1.000
_cell.length_c   1.000
_cell.angle_alpha   90.00
_cell.angle_beta   90.00
_cell.angle_gamma   90.00
#
_symmetry.space_group_name_H-M   'P 1'
#
loop_
_entity.id
_entity.type
_entity.pdbx_description
1 polymer ?
#
loop_
_entity_poly.entity_id
_entity_poly.type
_entity_poly.pdbx_seq_one_letter_code
_entity_poly.pdbx_strand_id
1 'polypeptide(L)'
;MIKFTKHAREMLAQRHIAEKKVVDCINSPDLTKPGNQSEQVFYKDFGGNMLKVVVAIEDKTYHVIILHWVAKKEEESKEVKLVYENNLR
;
A
#
# COMPACT_ATOMS: atom_id res chain seq x y z
N MET A 1 6.36 6.49 13.98
CA MET A 1 7.70 6.50 13.33
C MET A 1 7.67 5.57 12.13
N ILE A 2 8.28 5.93 11.00
CA ILE A 2 8.32 5.08 9.79
C ILE A 2 9.76 4.61 9.58
N LYS A 3 9.97 3.30 9.42
CA LYS A 3 11.27 2.67 9.15
C LYS A 3 11.20 1.82 7.90
N PHE A 4 12.20 1.94 7.03
CA PHE A 4 12.33 1.11 5.85
C PHE A 4 13.24 -0.09 6.13
N THR A 5 12.71 -1.29 5.91
CA THR A 5 13.50 -2.52 5.93
C THR A 5 14.54 -2.53 4.80
N LYS A 6 15.55 -3.41 4.88
CA LYS A 6 16.54 -3.58 3.80
C LYS A 6 15.85 -3.87 2.46
N HIS A 7 14.90 -4.80 2.46
CA HIS A 7 14.14 -5.15 1.27
C HIS A 7 13.37 -3.95 0.70
N ALA A 8 12.66 -3.19 1.54
CA ALA A 8 11.95 -2.00 1.08
C ALA A 8 12.88 -0.93 0.47
N ARG A 9 14.09 -0.74 1.02
CA ARG A 9 15.09 0.18 0.45
C ARG A 9 15.54 -0.25 -0.95
N GLU A 10 15.77 -1.54 -1.15
CA GLU A 10 16.10 -2.09 -2.47
C GLU A 10 14.95 -1.87 -3.46
N MET A 11 13.70 -2.05 -3.02
CA MET A 11 12.51 -1.83 -3.85
C MET A 11 12.32 -0.35 -4.24
N LEU A 12 12.59 0.60 -3.33
CA LEU A 12 12.56 2.03 -3.64
C LEU A 12 13.48 2.36 -4.82
N ALA A 13 14.72 1.85 -4.76
CA ALA A 13 15.71 2.05 -5.81
C ALA A 13 15.28 1.39 -7.13
N GLN A 14 14.91 0.11 -7.10
CA GLN A 14 14.53 -0.65 -8.30
C GLN A 14 13.29 -0.07 -9.01
N ARG A 15 12.32 0.42 -8.23
CA ARG A 15 11.01 0.89 -8.73
C ARG A 15 10.95 2.40 -8.91
N HIS A 16 12.06 3.10 -8.67
CA HIS A 16 12.17 4.56 -8.76
C HIS A 16 11.08 5.28 -7.95
N ILE A 17 10.82 4.78 -6.74
CA ILE A 17 9.84 5.35 -5.80
C ILE A 17 10.60 6.21 -4.80
N ALA A 18 10.22 7.49 -4.70
CA ALA A 18 10.76 8.38 -3.69
C ALA A 18 10.21 8.03 -2.30
N GLU A 19 11.07 8.01 -1.27
CA GLU A 19 10.65 7.78 0.12
C GLU A 19 9.50 8.69 0.56
N LYS A 20 9.54 9.96 0.12
CA LYS A 20 8.47 10.94 0.40
C LYS A 20 7.10 10.43 -0.04
N LYS A 21 6.97 9.79 -1.20
CA LYS A 21 5.69 9.24 -1.66
C LYS A 21 5.20 8.10 -0.77
N VAL A 22 6.10 7.30 -0.22
CA VAL A 22 5.74 6.22 0.73
C VAL A 22 5.28 6.80 2.05
N VAL A 23 5.98 7.81 2.56
CA VAL A 23 5.59 8.54 3.78
C VAL A 23 4.22 9.20 3.59
N ASP A 24 4.00 9.87 2.47
CA ASP A 24 2.72 10.49 2.12
C ASP A 24 1.60 9.44 2.02
N CYS A 25 1.88 8.27 1.45
CA CYS A 25 0.94 7.16 1.38
C CYS A 25 0.55 6.60 2.76
N ILE A 26 1.50 6.48 3.69
CA ILE A 26 1.23 5.98 5.05
C ILE A 26 0.49 7.04 5.89
N ASN A 27 0.87 8.31 5.78
CA ASN A 27 0.31 9.38 6.60
C ASN A 27 -1.06 9.88 6.12
N SER A 28 -1.33 9.80 4.81
CA SER A 28 -2.56 10.27 4.21
C SER A 28 -3.01 9.34 3.08
N PRO A 29 -3.32 8.07 3.40
CA PRO A 29 -3.79 7.09 2.41
C PRO A 29 -5.14 7.50 1.84
N ASP A 30 -5.38 7.10 0.60
CA ASP A 30 -6.71 7.18 -0.01
C ASP A 30 -7.52 5.93 0.37
N LEU A 31 -6.84 4.79 0.60
CA LEU A 31 -7.45 3.54 1.04
C LEU A 31 -6.51 2.76 1.98
N THR A 32 -7.09 2.14 3.00
CA THR A 32 -6.39 1.26 3.94
C THR A 32 -7.07 -0.09 4.04
N LYS A 33 -6.29 -1.17 4.04
CA LYS A 33 -6.78 -2.55 4.19
C LYS A 33 -5.97 -3.30 5.24
N PRO A 34 -6.57 -4.23 6.01
CA PRO A 34 -5.79 -5.17 6.79
C PRO A 34 -4.93 -6.04 5.87
N GLY A 35 -3.67 -6.25 6.24
CA GLY A 35 -2.75 -7.18 5.59
C GLY A 35 -2.82 -8.58 6.21
N ASN A 36 -1.75 -9.38 6.05
CA ASN A 36 -1.67 -10.66 6.72
C ASN A 36 -1.25 -10.47 8.18
N GLN A 37 -1.89 -11.16 9.11
CA GLN A 37 -1.55 -11.11 10.55
C GLN A 37 -1.59 -9.68 11.13
N SER A 38 -0.43 -9.09 11.45
CA SER A 38 -0.25 -7.75 12.04
C SER A 38 0.11 -6.67 11.02
N GLU A 39 -0.03 -6.97 9.73
CA GLU A 39 0.26 -6.03 8.65
C GLU A 39 -0.92 -5.09 8.36
N GLN A 40 -0.59 -3.91 7.85
CA GLN A 40 -1.53 -3.00 7.22
C GLN A 40 -1.06 -2.66 5.81
N VAL A 41 -2.03 -2.47 4.92
CA VAL A 41 -1.80 -2.11 3.53
C VAL A 41 -2.40 -0.73 3.27
N PHE A 42 -1.56 0.18 2.79
CA PHE A 42 -1.89 1.55 2.46
C PHE A 42 -1.84 1.75 0.95
N TYR A 43 -2.78 2.53 0.44
CA TYR A 43 -2.91 2.83 -0.97
C TYR A 43 -3.06 4.34 -1.17
N LYS A 44 -2.36 4.88 -2.16
CA LYS A 44 -2.48 6.28 -2.56
C LYS A 44 -2.29 6.47 -4.07
N ASP A 45 -3.23 7.14 -4.72
CA ASP A 45 -3.17 7.50 -6.14
C ASP A 45 -2.22 8.69 -6.33
N PHE A 46 -1.32 8.57 -7.31
CA PHE A 46 -0.40 9.62 -7.71
C PHE A 46 -0.63 10.07 -9.17
N GLY A 47 -1.88 10.04 -9.63
CA GLY A 47 -2.30 10.60 -10.92
C GLY A 47 -2.11 9.65 -12.11
N GLY A 48 -2.16 8.34 -11.87
CA GLY A 48 -2.09 7.34 -12.94
C GLY A 48 -1.82 5.92 -12.45
N ASN A 49 -0.93 5.79 -11.47
CA ASN A 49 -0.69 4.54 -10.75
C ASN A 49 -0.97 4.75 -9.26
N MET A 50 -1.49 3.71 -8.62
CA MET A 50 -1.69 3.70 -7.17
C MET A 50 -0.45 3.10 -6.51
N LEU A 51 0.09 3.79 -5.51
CA LEU A 51 1.18 3.26 -4.69
C LEU A 51 0.57 2.38 -3.59
N LYS A 52 0.86 1.08 -3.64
CA LYS A 52 0.57 0.13 -2.56
C LYS A 52 1.79 0.03 -1.64
N VAL A 53 1.57 0.17 -0.34
CA VAL A 53 2.60 0.05 0.71
C VAL A 53 2.11 -0.92 1.78
N VAL A 54 2.90 -1.95 2.08
CA VAL A 54 2.63 -2.91 3.15
C VAL A 54 3.59 -2.64 4.29
N VAL A 55 3.04 -2.52 5.50
CA VAL A 55 3.79 -2.29 6.74
C VAL A 55 3.42 -3.29 7.81
N ALA A 56 4.40 -3.75 8.57
CA ALA A 56 4.14 -4.34 9.89
C ALA A 56 4.10 -3.23 10.94
N ILE A 57 3.24 -3.40 11.95
CA ILE A 57 3.11 -2.46 13.06
C ILE A 57 3.63 -3.12 14.34
N GLU A 58 4.72 -2.56 14.87
CA GLU A 58 5.34 -3.00 16.12
C GLU A 58 5.60 -1.75 16.98
N ASP A 59 5.09 -1.72 18.21
CA ASP A 59 5.33 -0.62 19.18
C ASP A 59 5.15 0.79 18.58
N LYS A 60 4.07 1.01 17.83
CA LYS A 60 3.75 2.29 17.15
C LYS A 60 4.77 2.71 16.07
N THR A 61 5.58 1.76 15.61
CA THR A 61 6.50 1.91 14.48
C THR A 61 5.94 1.19 13.26
N TYR A 62 5.88 1.89 12.13
CA TYR A 62 5.54 1.31 10.84
C TYR A 62 6.82 0.83 10.17
N HIS A 63 6.96 -0.49 10.05
CA HIS A 63 8.07 -1.14 9.34
C HIS A 63 7.64 -1.40 7.90
N VAL A 64 8.15 -0.62 6.95
CA VAL A 64 7.85 -0.79 5.52
C VAL A 64 8.50 -2.06 5.01
N ILE A 65 7.67 -3.00 4.55
CA ILE A 65 8.10 -4.31 4.06
C ILE A 65 8.10 -4.34 2.54
N ILE A 66 6.97 -3.95 1.93
CA ILE A 66 6.72 -4.08 0.49
C ILE A 66 6.14 -2.77 -0.03
N LEU A 67 6.58 -2.32 -1.21
CA LEU A 67 6.03 -1.15 -1.90
C LEU A 67 6.05 -1.32 -3.42
N HIS A 68 4.93 -1.11 -4.13
CA HIS A 68 4.88 -1.08 -5.60
C HIS A 68 3.80 -0.14 -6.12
N TRP A 69 4.00 0.28 -7.37
CA TRP A 69 2.93 0.75 -8.23
C TRP A 69 1.96 -0.38 -8.60
N VAL A 70 0.67 -0.08 -8.50
CA VAL A 70 -0.45 -0.88 -8.98
C VAL A 70 -1.14 -0.07 -10.09
N ALA A 71 -1.39 -0.70 -11.23
CA ALA A 71 -2.09 -0.05 -12.33
C ALA A 71 -3.58 0.07 -12.00
N LYS A 72 -4.14 1.27 -12.19
CA LYS A 72 -5.54 1.59 -11.83
C LYS A 72 -6.59 0.68 -12.49
N LYS A 73 -6.27 0.06 -13.64
CA LYS A 73 -7.16 -0.83 -14.40
C LYS A 73 -7.50 -2.16 -13.70
N GLU A 74 -6.71 -2.64 -12.74
CA GLU A 74 -6.96 -3.94 -12.11
C GLU A 74 -7.80 -3.90 -10.83
N GLU A 75 -7.88 -2.75 -10.16
CA GLU A 75 -8.57 -2.64 -8.86
C GLU A 75 -10.07 -2.36 -9.00
N GLU A 76 -10.48 -1.54 -9.98
CA GLU A 76 -11.90 -1.38 -10.34
C GLU A 76 -12.54 -2.74 -10.70
N SER A 77 -11.79 -3.61 -11.37
CA SER A 77 -12.28 -4.93 -11.81
C SER A 77 -12.47 -5.94 -10.66
N LYS A 78 -11.72 -5.80 -9.56
CA LYS A 78 -11.80 -6.70 -8.40
C LYS A 78 -12.69 -6.14 -7.29
N GLU A 79 -12.68 -4.82 -7.06
CA GLU A 79 -13.57 -4.17 -6.08
C GLU A 79 -15.02 -4.12 -6.54
N VAL A 80 -15.31 -3.88 -7.83
CA VAL A 80 -16.69 -3.95 -8.34
C VAL A 80 -17.23 -5.37 -8.20
N LYS A 81 -16.43 -6.41 -8.49
CA LYS A 81 -16.85 -7.81 -8.28
C LYS A 81 -17.10 -8.15 -6.81
N LEU A 82 -16.16 -7.80 -5.92
CA LEU A 82 -16.26 -8.15 -4.50
C LEU A 82 -17.42 -7.43 -3.80
N VAL A 83 -17.71 -6.17 -4.18
CA VAL A 83 -18.85 -5.41 -3.64
C VAL A 83 -20.18 -5.96 -4.18
N TYR A 84 -20.25 -6.34 -5.46
CA TYR A 84 -21.46 -6.98 -6.01
C TYR A 84 -21.76 -8.34 -5.36
N GLU A 85 -20.74 -9.18 -5.16
CA GLU A 85 -20.93 -10.52 -4.57
C GLU A 85 -21.36 -10.47 -3.09
N ASN A 86 -20.91 -9.45 -2.34
CA ASN A 86 -21.31 -9.28 -0.93
C ASN A 86 -22.68 -8.62 -0.73
N ASN A 87 -23.22 -7.94 -1.74
CA ASN A 87 -24.55 -7.29 -1.67
C ASN A 87 -25.70 -8.16 -2.23
N LEU A 88 -25.40 -9.40 -2.66
CA LEU A 88 -26.37 -10.39 -3.16
C LEU A 88 -26.65 -11.53 -2.14
N ARG A 89 -26.18 -11.39 -0.90
CA ARG A 89 -26.46 -12.31 0.22
C ARG A 89 -27.33 -11.66 1.28
#